data_AF-A0A7Z7P3M7-F1
#
_entry.id   AF-A0A7Z7P3M7-F1
#
_cell.length_a   1.000
_cell.length_b   1.000
_cell.length_c   1.000
_cell.angle_alpha   90.00
_cell.angle_beta   90.00
_cell.angle_gamma   90.00
#
_symmetry.space_group_name_H-M   'P 1'
#
loop_
_entity.id
_entity.type
_entity.pdbx_description
1 polymer ?
#
loop_
_entity_poly.entity_id
_entity_poly.type
_entity_poly.pdbx_seq_one_letter_code
_entity_poly.pdbx_strand_id
1 'polypeptide(L)'
;METKFVYHFDEGCKEMKELLGGKGANLAEMTSIGLPVPQGFTITTQACNDYYDNACHIRESILSQIDQEMAQLEVEQNKQLGSVDDPLLVSVRSGAVFSMPSMMDTVLNLGLNDRSVQGLVKKTEDELLLMTVIVVLSKCLQMWLQVFQNINLIPF
;
A
#
# COMPACT_ATOMS: atom_id res chain seq x y z
N MET A 1 1.33 -16.12 -22.42
CA MET A 1 1.11 -14.74 -21.92
C MET A 1 1.26 -14.82 -20.43
N GLU A 2 2.17 -14.04 -19.84
CA GLU A 2 2.25 -13.92 -18.38
C GLU A 2 0.98 -13.26 -17.86
N THR A 3 0.42 -13.80 -16.78
CA THR A 3 -0.77 -13.24 -16.13
C THR A 3 -0.38 -11.97 -15.38
N LYS A 4 -1.07 -10.86 -15.66
CA LYS A 4 -0.90 -9.60 -14.95
C LYS A 4 -1.68 -9.63 -13.63
N PHE A 5 -0.98 -9.39 -12.52
CA PHE A 5 -1.48 -9.47 -11.16
C PHE A 5 -1.51 -8.13 -10.44
N VAL A 6 -0.82 -7.12 -10.96
CA VAL A 6 -0.78 -5.77 -10.40
C VAL A 6 -1.21 -4.81 -11.49
N TYR A 7 -2.13 -3.89 -11.16
CA TYR A 7 -2.69 -2.92 -12.10
C TYR A 7 -2.54 -1.52 -11.52
N HIS A 8 -1.97 -0.61 -12.29
CA HIS A 8 -1.95 0.79 -11.93
C HIS A 8 -3.38 1.38 -12.01
N PHE A 9 -3.67 2.46 -11.28
CA PHE A 9 -5.04 3.01 -11.23
C PHE A 9 -5.55 3.53 -12.58
N ASP A 10 -4.69 3.92 -13.50
CA ASP A 10 -5.04 4.34 -14.86
C ASP A 10 -5.33 3.17 -15.82
N GLU A 11 -4.94 1.94 -15.46
CA GLU A 11 -5.18 0.74 -16.26
C GLU A 11 -6.50 0.03 -15.91
N GLY A 12 -7.12 0.40 -14.79
CA GLY A 12 -8.34 -0.21 -14.31
C GLY A 12 -9.61 0.53 -14.75
N CYS A 13 -10.75 -0.14 -14.61
CA CYS A 13 -12.06 0.49 -14.76
C CYS A 13 -13.08 -0.12 -13.78
N LYS A 14 -14.27 0.48 -13.70
CA LYS A 14 -15.35 0.05 -12.79
C LYS A 14 -15.78 -1.40 -13.05
N GLU A 15 -15.76 -1.81 -14.31
CA GLU A 15 -16.17 -3.14 -14.77
C GLU A 15 -15.24 -4.23 -14.23
N MET A 16 -13.99 -3.89 -13.91
CA MET A 16 -12.98 -4.81 -13.36
C MET A 16 -13.15 -5.06 -11.85
N LYS A 17 -14.35 -4.85 -11.30
CA LYS A 17 -14.65 -5.02 -9.87
C LYS A 17 -14.34 -6.42 -9.34
N GLU A 18 -14.54 -7.47 -10.13
CA GLU A 18 -14.22 -8.84 -9.72
C GLU A 18 -12.70 -9.06 -9.59
N LEU A 19 -11.91 -8.37 -10.41
CA LEU A 19 -10.46 -8.50 -10.47
C LEU A 19 -9.75 -7.55 -9.48
N LEU A 20 -10.18 -6.29 -9.41
CA LEU A 20 -9.55 -5.23 -8.60
C LEU A 20 -10.22 -5.05 -7.22
N GLY A 21 -11.35 -5.73 -6.99
CA GLY A 21 -12.21 -5.49 -5.84
C GLY A 21 -12.98 -4.17 -5.95
N GLY A 22 -13.89 -3.93 -4.99
CA GLY A 22 -14.76 -2.76 -4.99
C GLY A 22 -14.01 -1.43 -4.81
N LYS A 23 -12.95 -1.40 -4.00
CA LYS A 23 -12.17 -0.18 -3.76
C LYS A 23 -11.22 0.12 -4.92
N GLY A 24 -10.49 -0.88 -5.42
CA GLY A 24 -9.57 -0.72 -6.54
C GLY A 24 -10.28 -0.27 -7.81
N ALA A 25 -11.41 -0.90 -8.15
CA ALA A 25 -12.21 -0.51 -9.31
C ALA A 25 -12.77 0.92 -9.20
N ASN A 26 -13.21 1.34 -8.01
CA ASN A 26 -13.66 2.72 -7.80
C ASN A 26 -12.51 3.74 -7.89
N LEU A 27 -11.32 3.42 -7.35
CA LEU A 27 -10.15 4.30 -7.46
C LEU A 27 -9.71 4.44 -8.92
N ALA A 28 -9.75 3.35 -9.68
CA ALA A 28 -9.45 3.37 -11.09
C ALA A 28 -10.49 4.18 -11.89
N GLU A 29 -11.78 4.01 -11.59
CA GLU A 29 -12.85 4.83 -12.18
C GLU A 29 -12.65 6.32 -11.87
N MET A 30 -12.34 6.68 -10.62
CA MET A 30 -12.08 8.06 -10.20
C MET A 30 -10.85 8.65 -10.92
N THR A 31 -9.80 7.86 -11.09
CA THR A 31 -8.57 8.26 -11.81
C THR A 31 -8.87 8.48 -13.30
N SER A 32 -9.62 7.56 -13.92
CA SER A 32 -10.01 7.64 -15.33
C SER A 32 -10.87 8.86 -15.66
N ILE A 33 -11.77 9.27 -14.75
CA ILE A 33 -12.58 10.49 -14.93
C ILE A 33 -11.84 11.79 -14.55
N GLY A 34 -10.55 11.70 -14.18
CA GLY A 34 -9.69 12.86 -13.91
C GLY A 34 -9.91 13.51 -12.54
N LEU A 35 -10.47 12.79 -11.56
CA LEU A 35 -10.49 13.29 -10.19
C LEU A 35 -9.07 13.26 -9.60
N PRO A 36 -8.74 14.18 -8.67
CA PRO A 36 -7.44 14.21 -8.01
C PRO A 36 -7.34 13.04 -7.02
N VAL A 37 -6.97 11.87 -7.54
CA VAL A 37 -6.69 10.65 -6.77
C VAL A 37 -5.18 10.53 -6.61
N PRO A 38 -4.65 10.21 -5.41
CA PRO A 38 -3.24 9.88 -5.26
C PRO A 38 -2.88 8.67 -6.12
N GLN A 39 -1.74 8.74 -6.81
CA GLN A 39 -1.23 7.64 -7.64
C GLN A 39 -1.00 6.38 -6.81
N GLY A 40 -1.25 5.23 -7.41
CA GLY A 40 -1.19 3.94 -6.75
C GLY A 40 -1.55 2.80 -7.70
N PHE A 41 -1.43 1.59 -7.18
CA PHE A 41 -1.78 0.37 -7.90
C PHE A 41 -2.61 -0.56 -7.02
N THR A 42 -3.27 -1.51 -7.67
CA THR A 42 -4.09 -2.56 -7.03
C THR A 42 -3.51 -3.93 -7.36
N ILE A 43 -3.29 -4.73 -6.33
CA ILE A 43 -3.00 -6.16 -6.46
C ILE A 43 -4.33 -6.89 -6.62
N THR A 44 -4.46 -7.72 -7.66
CA THR A 44 -5.73 -8.34 -8.01
C THR A 44 -6.19 -9.40 -7.01
N THR A 45 -7.49 -9.68 -7.01
CA THR A 45 -8.07 -10.83 -6.30
C THR A 45 -7.52 -12.16 -6.78
N GLN A 46 -7.13 -12.25 -8.07
CA GLN A 46 -6.46 -13.43 -8.62
C GLN A 46 -5.09 -13.68 -8.00
N ALA A 47 -4.33 -12.63 -7.69
CA ALA A 47 -3.05 -12.76 -6.97
C ALA A 47 -3.27 -13.32 -5.56
N CYS A 48 -4.37 -12.95 -4.91
CA CYS A 48 -4.77 -13.49 -3.61
C CYS A 48 -5.15 -14.98 -3.70
N ASN A 49 -5.97 -15.36 -4.68
CA ASN A 49 -6.30 -16.78 -4.91
C ASN A 49 -5.04 -17.60 -5.18
N ASP A 50 -4.15 -17.08 -6.02
CA ASP A 50 -2.90 -17.72 -6.35
C ASP A 50 -1.99 -17.93 -5.12
N TYR A 51 -1.94 -16.96 -4.21
CA TYR A 51 -1.22 -17.11 -2.94
C TYR A 51 -1.75 -18.29 -2.13
N TYR A 52 -3.07 -18.47 -2.04
CA TYR A 52 -3.67 -19.61 -1.34
C TYR A 52 -3.45 -20.94 -2.08
N ASP A 53 -3.57 -20.94 -3.41
CA ASP A 53 -3.35 -22.12 -4.24
C ASP A 53 -1.90 -22.61 -4.18
N ASN A 54 -0.93 -21.70 -3.99
CA ASN A 54 0.49 -22.01 -3.82
C ASN A 54 0.91 -22.16 -2.35
N ALA A 55 0.01 -22.64 -1.48
CA ALA A 55 0.29 -22.92 -0.08
C ALA A 55 0.82 -21.71 0.72
N CYS A 56 0.24 -20.53 0.50
CA CYS A 56 0.63 -19.27 1.14
C CYS A 56 2.04 -18.79 0.74
N HIS A 57 2.47 -19.09 -0.49
CA HIS A 57 3.69 -18.54 -1.08
C HIS A 57 3.37 -17.55 -2.20
N ILE A 58 3.97 -16.36 -2.13
CA ILE A 58 3.88 -15.36 -3.20
C ILE A 58 4.87 -15.73 -4.30
N ARG A 59 4.39 -15.82 -5.54
CA ARG A 59 5.25 -16.08 -6.70
C ARG A 59 6.17 -14.91 -6.99
N GLU A 60 7.39 -15.20 -7.43
CA GLU A 60 8.38 -14.19 -7.82
C GLU A 60 7.85 -13.26 -8.93
N SER A 61 7.00 -13.77 -9.82
CA SER A 61 6.38 -12.95 -10.87
C SER A 61 5.43 -11.88 -10.31
N ILE A 62 4.77 -12.13 -9.17
CA ILE A 62 3.91 -11.14 -8.51
C ILE A 62 4.78 -10.10 -7.81
N LEU A 63 5.83 -10.54 -7.10
CA LEU A 63 6.79 -9.62 -6.46
C LEU A 63 7.45 -8.69 -7.49
N SER A 64 7.90 -9.24 -8.62
CA SER A 64 8.52 -8.44 -9.68
C SER A 64 7.55 -7.40 -10.27
N GLN A 65 6.25 -7.70 -10.36
CA GLN A 65 5.26 -6.73 -10.82
C GLN A 65 5.01 -5.64 -9.76
N ILE A 66 4.98 -6.01 -8.47
CA ILE A 66 4.88 -5.03 -7.38
C ILE A 66 6.09 -4.10 -7.40
N ASP A 67 7.30 -4.62 -7.56
CA ASP A 67 8.54 -3.83 -7.60
C ASP A 67 8.56 -2.87 -8.79
N GLN A 68 8.07 -3.30 -9.96
CA GLN A 68 7.93 -2.46 -11.15
C GLN A 68 6.96 -1.28 -10.91
N GLU A 69 5.78 -1.56 -10.37
CA GLU A 69 4.77 -0.54 -10.09
C GLU A 69 5.22 0.40 -8.94
N MET A 70 5.92 -0.13 -7.94
CA MET A 70 6.54 0.69 -6.89
C MET A 70 7.59 1.64 -7.47
N ALA A 71 8.46 1.17 -8.36
CA ALA A 71 9.44 2.03 -9.03
C ALA A 71 8.77 3.11 -9.89
N GLN A 72 7.65 2.78 -10.53
CA GLN A 72 6.85 3.78 -11.26
C GLN A 72 6.27 4.84 -10.31
N LEU A 73 5.71 4.44 -9.16
CA LEU A 73 5.21 5.39 -8.16
C LEU A 73 6.32 6.31 -7.63
N GLU A 74 7.53 5.80 -7.44
CA GLU A 74 8.68 6.60 -7.04
C GLU A 74 9.01 7.70 -8.07
N VAL A 75 8.98 7.34 -9.36
CA VAL A 75 9.21 8.28 -10.46
C VAL A 75 8.08 9.31 -10.54
N GLU A 76 6.82 8.89 -10.47
CA GLU A 76 5.66 9.77 -10.57
C GLU A 76 5.57 10.77 -9.42
N GLN A 77 5.93 10.35 -8.21
CA GLN A 77 5.93 11.21 -7.03
C GLN A 77 7.25 11.96 -6.82
N ASN A 78 8.28 11.63 -7.62
CA ASN A 78 9.65 12.12 -7.47
C ASN A 78 10.18 11.92 -6.03
N LYS A 79 9.90 10.75 -5.46
CA LYS A 79 10.22 10.36 -4.08
C LYS A 79 10.67 8.91 -4.05
N GLN A 80 11.44 8.52 -3.03
CA GLN A 80 11.95 7.15 -2.91
C GLN A 80 11.55 6.51 -1.58
N LEU A 81 11.13 5.26 -1.61
CA LEU A 81 10.73 4.51 -0.43
C LEU A 81 11.92 4.38 0.52
N GLY A 82 11.74 4.83 1.77
CA GLY A 82 12.80 4.78 2.78
C GLY A 82 13.95 5.79 2.60
N SER A 83 13.82 6.76 1.69
CA SER A 83 14.80 7.85 1.52
C SER A 83 14.98 8.69 2.79
N VAL A 84 16.21 9.14 3.02
CA VAL A 84 16.59 9.98 4.18
C VAL A 84 16.29 11.46 3.95
N ASP A 85 16.06 11.87 2.71
CA ASP A 85 15.82 13.27 2.36
C ASP A 85 14.34 13.53 2.02
N ASP A 86 13.75 12.72 1.14
CA ASP A 86 12.33 12.84 0.75
C ASP A 86 11.69 11.45 0.60
N PRO A 87 11.20 10.85 1.70
CA PRO A 87 10.66 9.51 1.67
C PRO A 87 9.29 9.45 0.98
N LEU A 88 9.13 8.44 0.11
CA LEU A 88 7.82 7.99 -0.33
C LEU A 88 7.15 7.24 0.83
N LEU A 89 5.90 7.61 1.13
CA LEU A 89 5.05 6.92 2.09
C LEU A 89 3.84 6.37 1.37
N VAL A 90 3.54 5.09 1.58
CA VAL A 90 2.41 4.42 0.95
C VAL A 90 1.41 3.95 2.00
N SER A 91 0.15 3.85 1.58
CA SER A 91 -0.91 3.22 2.37
C SER A 91 -1.32 1.91 1.72
N VAL A 92 -1.36 0.84 2.51
CA VAL A 92 -1.86 -0.47 2.07
C VAL A 92 -3.27 -0.65 2.62
N ARG A 93 -4.23 -0.91 1.74
CA ARG A 93 -5.65 -1.05 2.09
C ARG A 93 -6.21 -2.31 1.47
N SER A 94 -6.88 -3.10 2.29
CA SER A 94 -7.60 -4.28 1.82
C SER A 94 -8.80 -3.88 0.95
N GLY A 95 -9.04 -4.65 -0.12
CA GLY A 95 -10.15 -4.44 -1.03
C GLY A 95 -10.70 -5.76 -1.53
N ALA A 96 -11.90 -6.14 -1.07
CA ALA A 96 -12.64 -7.28 -1.59
C ALA A 96 -13.71 -6.83 -2.62
N VAL A 97 -14.24 -7.78 -3.39
CA VAL A 97 -15.34 -7.55 -4.35
C VAL A 97 -16.59 -7.05 -3.62
N PHE A 98 -16.87 -7.62 -2.46
CA PHE A 98 -17.96 -7.22 -1.57
C PHE A 98 -17.39 -6.54 -0.33
N SER A 99 -18.01 -5.43 0.08
CA SER A 99 -17.66 -4.78 1.35
C SER A 99 -18.01 -5.69 2.50
N MET A 100 -16.98 -6.21 3.17
CA MET A 100 -17.13 -6.94 4.43
C MET A 100 -16.72 -6.01 5.57
N PRO A 101 -17.67 -5.53 6.40
CA PRO A 101 -17.33 -4.84 7.64
C PRO A 101 -16.46 -5.78 8.50
N SER A 102 -15.38 -5.27 9.08
CA SER A 102 -14.37 -6.03 9.86
C SER A 102 -13.32 -6.86 9.10
N MET A 103 -13.16 -6.71 7.78
CA MET A 103 -12.03 -7.34 7.05
C MET A 103 -10.86 -6.37 6.84
N MET A 104 -9.75 -6.68 7.53
CA MET A 104 -8.35 -6.27 7.33
C MET A 104 -8.03 -4.77 7.46
N ASP A 105 -7.01 -4.48 8.27
CA ASP A 105 -6.60 -3.14 8.68
C ASP A 105 -6.02 -2.31 7.53
N THR A 106 -6.28 -1.00 7.57
CA THR A 106 -5.61 -0.03 6.69
C THR A 106 -4.26 0.32 7.30
N VAL A 107 -3.17 -0.06 6.63
CA VAL A 107 -1.82 0.34 7.03
C VAL A 107 -1.48 1.67 6.38
N LEU A 108 -1.27 2.71 7.20
CA LEU A 108 -0.84 4.03 6.75
C LEU A 108 0.65 4.22 6.99
N ASN A 109 1.27 5.12 6.22
CA ASN A 109 2.66 5.58 6.42
C ASN A 109 3.72 4.47 6.34
N LEU A 110 3.48 3.46 5.50
CA LEU A 110 4.45 2.41 5.23
C LEU A 110 5.60 3.02 4.42
N GLY A 111 6.84 2.81 4.87
CA GLY A 111 8.05 3.47 4.36
C GLY A 111 8.79 4.30 5.42
N LEU A 112 8.17 4.53 6.59
CA LEU A 112 8.85 5.11 7.74
C LEU A 112 9.82 4.10 8.39
N ASN A 113 11.04 4.58 8.65
CA ASN A 113 12.10 3.91 9.39
C ASN A 113 12.96 4.99 10.07
N ASP A 114 13.84 4.61 10.99
CA ASP A 114 14.66 5.55 11.78
C ASP A 114 15.38 6.63 10.95
N ARG A 115 15.70 6.32 9.68
CA ARG A 115 16.35 7.25 8.76
C ARG A 115 15.35 8.11 8.00
N SER A 116 14.29 7.53 7.43
CA SER A 116 13.31 8.27 6.65
C SER A 116 12.49 9.27 7.48
N VAL A 117 12.30 9.00 8.78
CA VAL A 117 11.70 9.97 9.71
C VAL A 117 12.48 11.29 9.75
N GLN A 118 13.81 11.22 9.71
CA GLN A 118 14.66 12.42 9.74
C GLN A 118 14.45 13.28 8.49
N GLY A 119 14.26 12.65 7.33
CA GLY A 119 13.93 13.34 6.09
C GLY A 119 12.57 14.02 6.14
N LEU A 120 11.57 13.29 6.64
CA LEU A 120 10.22 13.84 6.79
C LEU A 120 10.20 15.10 7.67
N VAL A 121 10.86 15.05 8.83
CA VAL A 121 10.95 16.18 9.78
C VAL A 121 11.64 17.39 9.14
N LYS A 122 12.75 17.18 8.43
CA LYS A 122 13.47 18.25 7.74
C LYS A 122 12.59 18.95 6.71
N LYS A 123 11.74 18.20 6.00
CA LYS A 123 10.92 18.73 4.92
C LYS A 123 9.63 19.42 5.40
N THR A 124 9.06 18.95 6.50
CA THR A 124 7.84 19.55 7.06
C THR A 124 8.12 20.73 8.00
N GLU A 125 9.39 20.98 8.34
CA GLU A 125 9.83 22.00 9.30
C GLU A 125 9.08 21.93 10.64
N ASP A 126 8.65 20.72 11.01
CA ASP A 126 7.79 20.48 12.16
C ASP A 126 8.49 19.49 13.11
N GLU A 127 9.07 20.04 14.18
CA GLU A 127 9.74 19.24 15.20
C GLU A 127 8.74 18.42 16.04
N LEU A 128 7.46 18.77 16.08
CA LEU A 128 6.41 18.00 16.76
C LEU A 128 6.01 16.75 15.97
N LEU A 129 6.31 16.72 14.66
CA LEU A 129 6.16 15.54 13.83
C LEU A 129 7.08 14.40 14.30
N LEU A 130 8.22 14.67 14.95
CA LEU A 130 9.09 13.62 15.51
C LEU A 130 8.37 12.79 16.60
N MET A 131 7.67 13.46 17.52
CA MET A 131 6.88 12.78 18.57
C MET A 131 5.66 12.09 18.00
N THR A 132 4.97 12.72 17.04
CA THR A 132 3.85 12.10 16.31
C THR A 132 4.30 10.87 15.54
N VAL A 133 5.49 10.92 14.93
CA VAL A 133 6.06 9.83 14.15
C VAL A 133 6.49 8.66 15.03
N ILE A 134 6.98 8.88 16.25
CA ILE A 134 7.21 7.79 17.22
C ILE A 134 5.90 7.06 17.53
N VAL A 135 4.81 7.81 17.76
CA VAL A 135 3.48 7.21 17.98
C VAL A 135 2.96 6.50 16.73
N VAL A 136 3.18 7.07 15.54
CA VAL A 136 2.78 6.48 14.25
C VAL A 136 3.60 5.24 13.94
N LEU A 137 4.92 5.25 14.15
CA LEU A 137 5.80 4.09 13.99
C LEU A 137 5.43 2.98 14.98
N SER A 138 5.15 3.34 16.24
CA SER A 138 4.66 2.38 17.23
C SER A 138 3.33 1.77 16.81
N LYS A 139 2.40 2.56 16.27
CA LYS A 139 1.12 2.07 15.73
C LYS A 139 1.30 1.25 14.45
N CYS A 140 2.21 1.64 13.56
CA CYS A 140 2.53 0.89 12.35
C CYS A 140 3.17 -0.45 12.69
N LEU A 141 4.09 -0.48 13.66
CA LEU A 141 4.71 -1.70 14.16
C LEU A 141 3.68 -2.59 14.88
N GLN A 142 2.83 -2.03 15.74
CA GLN A 142 1.74 -2.77 16.37
C GLN A 142 0.79 -3.36 15.34
N MET A 143 0.38 -2.57 14.35
CA MET A 143 -0.49 -3.03 13.27
C MET A 143 0.21 -4.06 12.38
N TRP A 144 1.50 -3.90 12.10
CA TRP A 144 2.28 -4.90 11.34
C TRP A 144 2.42 -6.21 12.12
N LEU A 145 2.69 -6.15 13.43
CA LEU A 145 2.77 -7.33 14.31
C LEU A 145 1.41 -8.02 14.49
N GLN A 146 0.32 -7.26 14.57
CA GLN A 146 -1.04 -7.80 14.63
C GLN A 146 -1.45 -8.46 13.30
N VAL A 147 -1.23 -7.78 12.18
CA VAL A 147 -1.68 -8.23 10.85
C VAL A 147 -0.81 -9.39 10.31
N PHE A 148 0.51 -9.33 10.47
CA PHE A 148 1.43 -10.28 9.83
C PHE A 148 1.96 -11.36 10.79
N GLN A 149 2.03 -11.10 12.10
CA GLN A 149 2.54 -12.09 13.07
C GLN A 149 1.47 -12.62 14.03
N ASN A 150 0.22 -12.16 13.92
CA ASN A 150 -0.86 -12.53 14.85
C ASN A 150 -0.51 -12.25 16.33
N ILE A 151 0.37 -11.26 16.56
CA ILE A 151 0.82 -10.85 17.89
C ILE A 151 -0.07 -9.69 18.34
N ASN A 152 -0.97 -9.97 19.29
CA ASN A 152 -1.72 -8.92 19.98
C ASN A 152 -0.82 -8.25 21.02
N LEU A 153 -0.29 -7.08 20.66
CA LEU A 153 0.34 -6.19 21.63
C LEU A 153 -0.72 -5.43 22.41
N ILE A 154 -0.60 -5.41 23.74
CA ILE A 154 -1.46 -4.64 24.64
C ILE A 154 -1.22 -3.15 24.33
N PRO A 155 -2.26 -2.32 24.12
CA PRO A 155 -2.08 -0.90 23.87
C PRO A 155 -1.45 -0.23 25.09
N PHE A 156 -0.46 0.65 24.86
CA PHE A 156 0.02 1.62 25.86
C PHE A 156 -0.90 2.84 25.86
#